data_AF-A0A254SFQ9-F1
#
_entry.id   AF-A0A254SFQ9-F1
#
_cell.length_a   1.000
_cell.length_b   1.000
_cell.length_c   1.000
_cell.angle_alpha   90.00
_cell.angle_beta   90.00
_cell.angle_gamma   90.00
#
_symmetry.space_group_name_H-M   'P 1'
#
loop_
_entity.id
_entity.type
_entity.pdbx_description
1 polymer ?
#
loop_
_entity_poly.entity_id
_entity_poly.type
_entity_poly.pdbx_seq_one_letter_code
_entity_poly.pdbx_strand_id
1 'polypeptide(L)'
;MNNMPPPEASLHYSAGTLEKGSSVTVDITIPDKWHVNANIAADEFLKPSSIEISAQGIHFGEPKWPEPIKEYSEALDLENLVFKGHFQISLPIDSVDADYDSLTTQATFHYQACDNSICLAPSQVTFGVGSVGFNNKRASRDDAAVPAAKSATSSTGKTAEKAAENAAGNVVNAPSAAGNATEGAAGTFVLLLSALFGGLILNLMPCVLPVLSLKLFSLIKQSRESRRRLLMLGATTTLGILVSFWTLAGVVAAVKAGGGNAGWGMQFQSAGFIAFMVVILSAFAMSFFGVFEIWLPGSATTKMDKAGRKQGFWGAFFTGALLVLLSTPCSAPFLGTAMGFAFTASTPVLFLFFTAAGVGLALPYMLVSAFPKVLKVFPKPGAWMVTLQKIMGVLLLGTVVWLLWVVHEQAGNVGVGIFAAISLLSIAMSFAIGNIAPPGVAFSREVLSVGGSVVILAVIWFAFASPKFEAEVDAIFKARSVQLVTEDGWYRYTPELIEEFAKSGRTVFIDATADWCLTCKANEAAVLNRDDFKHAMDSLNVARVKADWTRETPEVTALLRSMGKSGVPAYAIYPAGDASKQIVLPELLTTDAIVEKIVTSN
;
A
#
# COMPACT_ATOMS: atom_id res chain seq x y z
N MET A 1 6.88 -24.83 11.31
CA MET A 1 5.95 -25.50 10.39
C MET A 1 4.94 -26.24 11.25
N ASN A 2 3.95 -25.51 11.77
CA ASN A 2 2.89 -26.09 12.59
C ASN A 2 1.61 -25.96 11.78
N ASN A 3 1.45 -26.82 10.77
CA ASN A 3 0.18 -26.94 10.05
C ASN A 3 -0.52 -28.19 10.57
N MET A 4 -1.70 -28.01 11.13
CA MET A 4 -2.61 -29.10 11.43
C MET A 4 -3.09 -29.74 10.10
N PRO A 5 -3.11 -31.08 9.96
CA PRO A 5 -3.80 -31.72 8.85
C PRO A 5 -5.31 -31.45 8.95
N PRO A 6 -6.05 -31.33 7.83
CA PRO A 6 -7.48 -31.06 7.88
C PRO A 6 -8.22 -32.16 8.66
N PRO A 7 -9.25 -31.82 9.46
CA PRO A 7 -10.02 -32.80 10.20
C PRO A 7 -10.77 -33.72 9.23
N GLU A 8 -10.86 -35.00 9.58
CA GLU A 8 -11.65 -35.96 8.81
C GLU A 8 -13.13 -35.73 9.12
N ALA A 9 -13.93 -35.49 8.09
CA ALA A 9 -15.36 -35.19 8.24
C ALA A 9 -16.19 -36.03 7.27
N SER A 10 -17.29 -36.60 7.77
CA SER A 10 -18.26 -37.35 6.96
C SER A 10 -19.69 -37.06 7.40
N LEU A 11 -20.64 -37.29 6.50
CA LEU A 11 -22.05 -36.92 6.70
C LEU A 11 -22.94 -38.11 6.35
N HIS A 12 -23.82 -38.47 7.26
CA HIS A 12 -24.71 -39.63 7.15
C HIS A 12 -26.15 -39.23 7.48
N TYR A 13 -27.09 -39.73 6.69
CA TYR A 13 -28.52 -39.60 6.99
C TYR A 13 -28.97 -40.68 7.97
N SER A 14 -29.90 -40.34 8.87
CA SER A 14 -30.66 -41.33 9.63
C SER A 14 -31.35 -42.34 8.69
N ALA A 15 -31.11 -43.63 8.88
CA ALA A 15 -31.59 -44.67 7.97
C ALA A 15 -33.12 -44.72 7.87
N GLY A 16 -33.66 -44.52 6.67
CA GLY A 16 -35.08 -44.50 6.37
C GLY A 16 -35.41 -43.62 5.17
N THR A 17 -36.70 -43.43 4.87
CA THR A 17 -37.17 -42.36 3.99
C THR A 17 -36.92 -41.01 4.66
N LEU A 18 -36.60 -39.96 3.88
CA LEU A 18 -36.42 -38.62 4.42
C LEU A 18 -37.77 -37.98 4.69
N GLU A 19 -38.16 -37.95 5.97
CA GLU A 19 -39.40 -37.37 6.45
C GLU A 19 -39.12 -36.24 7.44
N LYS A 20 -40.13 -35.42 7.73
CA LYS A 20 -40.03 -34.34 8.72
C LYS A 20 -39.72 -34.91 10.10
N GLY A 21 -38.56 -34.54 10.66
CA GLY A 21 -38.04 -35.10 11.91
C GLY A 21 -36.92 -36.14 11.75
N SER A 22 -36.58 -36.55 10.52
CA SER A 22 -35.28 -37.21 10.24
C SER A 22 -34.11 -36.26 10.57
N SER A 23 -32.91 -36.82 10.78
CA SER A 23 -31.72 -36.02 11.10
C SER A 23 -30.51 -36.41 10.26
N VAL A 24 -29.69 -35.41 9.96
CA VAL A 24 -28.34 -35.58 9.41
C VAL A 24 -27.34 -35.61 10.55
N THR A 25 -26.52 -36.65 10.61
CA THR A 25 -25.38 -36.71 11.51
C THR A 25 -24.11 -36.34 10.73
N VAL A 26 -23.32 -35.45 11.31
CA VAL A 26 -22.00 -35.05 10.81
C VAL A 26 -20.96 -35.53 11.82
N ASP A 27 -20.14 -36.48 11.39
CA ASP A 27 -19.04 -37.05 12.16
C ASP A 27 -17.75 -36.28 11.83
N ILE A 28 -17.09 -35.73 12.85
CA ILE A 28 -15.84 -34.95 12.71
C ILE A 28 -14.79 -35.54 13.64
N THR A 29 -13.61 -35.84 13.08
CA THR A 29 -12.44 -36.33 13.83
C THR A 29 -11.30 -35.33 13.75
N ILE A 30 -10.93 -34.78 14.90
CA ILE A 30 -9.80 -33.86 15.08
C ILE A 30 -8.51 -34.67 15.31
N PRO A 31 -7.46 -34.47 14.48
CA PRO A 31 -6.13 -35.03 14.68
C PRO A 31 -5.54 -34.86 16.08
N ASP A 32 -4.82 -35.87 16.55
CA ASP A 32 -4.14 -35.87 17.85
C ASP A 32 -3.26 -34.63 18.05
N LYS A 33 -3.21 -34.14 19.30
CA LYS A 33 -2.53 -32.92 19.78
C LYS A 33 -3.18 -31.59 19.38
N TRP A 34 -4.23 -31.61 18.57
CA TRP A 34 -5.00 -30.41 18.20
C TRP A 34 -6.37 -30.41 18.84
N HIS A 35 -6.95 -29.22 18.94
CA HIS A 35 -8.35 -28.99 19.29
C HIS A 35 -8.95 -27.91 18.42
N VAL A 36 -10.28 -27.87 18.36
CA VAL A 36 -11.02 -26.77 17.74
C VAL A 36 -11.88 -26.08 18.78
N ASN A 37 -12.07 -24.77 18.66
CA ASN A 37 -12.97 -24.04 19.54
C ASN A 37 -14.41 -24.59 19.46
N ALA A 38 -15.13 -24.56 20.56
CA ALA A 38 -16.54 -24.92 20.59
C ALA A 38 -17.40 -23.96 19.73
N ASN A 39 -18.67 -24.30 19.54
CA ASN A 39 -19.67 -23.43 18.91
C ASN A 39 -20.03 -22.20 19.77
N ILE A 40 -19.61 -22.17 21.03
CA ILE A 40 -19.69 -21.03 21.95
C ILE A 40 -18.25 -20.66 22.30
N ALA A 41 -17.78 -19.50 21.85
CA ALA A 41 -16.44 -19.02 22.17
C ALA A 41 -16.39 -18.52 23.63
N ALA A 42 -15.28 -18.82 24.33
CA ALA A 42 -15.06 -18.32 25.69
C ALA A 42 -14.63 -16.84 25.73
N ASP A 43 -14.14 -16.32 24.61
CA ASP A 43 -13.59 -14.96 24.46
C ASP A 43 -13.77 -14.48 23.00
N GLU A 44 -13.86 -13.16 22.77
CA GLU A 44 -14.10 -12.53 21.46
C GLU A 44 -12.96 -12.74 20.43
N PHE A 45 -11.73 -12.94 20.92
CA PHE A 45 -10.57 -13.24 20.08
C PHE A 45 -10.62 -14.66 19.48
N LEU A 46 -11.39 -15.57 20.07
CA LEU A 46 -11.55 -16.95 19.60
C LEU A 46 -12.72 -17.06 18.61
N LYS A 47 -12.50 -17.68 17.45
CA LYS A 47 -13.57 -17.92 16.49
C LYS A 47 -14.28 -19.24 16.80
N PRO A 48 -15.59 -19.23 17.09
CA PRO A 48 -16.33 -20.44 17.39
C PRO A 48 -16.46 -21.32 16.14
N SER A 49 -16.59 -22.63 16.34
CA SER A 49 -16.88 -23.53 15.23
C SER A 49 -18.32 -23.37 14.75
N SER A 50 -18.52 -23.33 13.43
CA SER A 50 -19.84 -23.27 12.80
C SER A 50 -19.97 -24.30 11.69
N ILE A 51 -21.21 -24.64 11.32
CA ILE A 51 -21.50 -25.55 10.23
C ILE A 51 -22.58 -24.95 9.34
N GLU A 52 -22.30 -24.88 8.04
CA GLU A 52 -23.25 -24.52 7.00
C GLU A 52 -23.61 -25.79 6.23
N ILE A 53 -24.90 -26.03 5.98
CA ILE A 53 -25.38 -27.19 5.21
C ILE A 53 -26.38 -26.74 4.15
N SER A 54 -26.29 -27.33 2.95
CA SER A 54 -27.20 -27.04 1.85
C SER A 54 -27.47 -28.30 1.02
N ALA A 55 -28.70 -28.44 0.55
CA ALA A 55 -29.17 -29.53 -0.29
C ALA A 55 -30.39 -29.07 -1.12
N GLN A 56 -30.61 -29.68 -2.28
CA GLN A 56 -31.77 -29.37 -3.12
C GLN A 56 -33.06 -29.92 -2.49
N GLY A 57 -34.00 -29.02 -2.16
CA GLY A 57 -35.33 -29.38 -1.63
C GLY A 57 -35.36 -29.91 -0.20
N ILE A 58 -34.32 -29.67 0.61
CA ILE A 58 -34.28 -30.07 2.03
C ILE A 58 -33.95 -28.85 2.89
N HIS A 59 -34.81 -28.55 3.87
CA HIS A 59 -34.60 -27.49 4.84
C HIS A 59 -34.15 -28.05 6.18
N PHE A 60 -32.97 -27.63 6.63
CA PHE A 60 -32.34 -28.04 7.89
C PHE A 60 -32.62 -27.03 8.99
N GLY A 61 -32.95 -27.52 10.19
CA GLY A 61 -33.10 -26.73 11.40
C GLY A 61 -31.77 -26.51 12.14
N GLU A 62 -31.84 -25.94 13.34
CA GLU A 62 -30.64 -25.57 14.12
C GLU A 62 -29.73 -26.78 14.45
N PRO A 63 -28.40 -26.68 14.25
CA PRO A 63 -27.46 -27.77 14.52
C PRO A 63 -27.30 -28.02 16.02
N LYS A 64 -27.49 -29.27 16.45
CA LYS A 64 -27.28 -29.72 17.83
C LYS A 64 -25.85 -30.19 18.00
N TRP A 65 -25.10 -29.45 18.82
CA TRP A 65 -23.70 -29.70 19.16
C TRP A 65 -23.60 -30.59 20.42
N PRO A 66 -22.50 -31.36 20.56
CA PRO A 66 -22.22 -32.10 21.78
C PRO A 66 -21.73 -31.16 22.91
N GLU A 67 -21.69 -31.64 24.15
CA GLU A 67 -21.16 -30.85 25.27
C GLU A 67 -19.66 -30.54 25.06
N PRO A 68 -19.24 -29.27 25.15
CA PRO A 68 -17.84 -28.88 24.95
C PRO A 68 -16.97 -29.21 26.15
N ILE A 69 -15.70 -29.53 25.88
CA ILE A 69 -14.70 -29.82 26.91
C ILE A 69 -14.09 -28.50 27.37
N LYS A 70 -13.96 -28.31 28.69
CA LYS A 70 -13.20 -27.18 29.26
C LYS A 70 -11.72 -27.50 29.28
N GLU A 71 -10.90 -26.61 28.74
CA GLU A 71 -9.44 -26.76 28.75
C GLU A 71 -8.73 -25.42 28.90
N TYR A 72 -7.68 -25.38 29.71
CA TYR A 72 -6.87 -24.20 29.91
C TYR A 72 -5.83 -24.05 28.78
N SER A 73 -5.82 -22.89 28.13
CA SER A 73 -4.86 -22.58 27.06
C SER A 73 -3.70 -21.75 27.59
N GLU A 74 -2.52 -22.36 27.74
CA GLU A 74 -1.29 -21.64 28.14
C GLU A 74 -0.92 -20.52 27.15
N ALA A 75 -1.29 -20.66 25.88
CA ALA A 75 -1.08 -19.65 24.84
C ALA A 75 -1.94 -18.38 25.00
N LEU A 76 -3.05 -18.47 25.75
CA LEU A 76 -4.05 -17.39 25.89
C LEU A 76 -4.36 -17.03 27.36
N ASP A 77 -3.76 -17.74 28.32
CA ASP A 77 -3.92 -17.57 29.77
C ASP A 77 -5.39 -17.68 30.27
N LEU A 78 -6.24 -18.43 29.55
CA LEU A 78 -7.69 -18.52 29.79
C LEU A 78 -8.27 -19.95 29.68
N GLU A 79 -9.41 -20.18 30.33
CA GLU A 79 -10.23 -21.40 30.16
C GLU A 79 -11.05 -21.31 28.86
N ASN A 80 -10.75 -22.17 27.88
CA ASN A 80 -11.45 -22.26 26.61
C ASN A 80 -12.44 -23.44 26.61
N LEU A 81 -13.47 -23.35 25.76
CA LEU A 81 -14.40 -24.42 25.43
C LEU A 81 -13.99 -25.02 24.09
N VAL A 82 -13.71 -26.32 24.05
CA VAL A 82 -13.07 -26.98 22.89
C VAL A 82 -13.70 -28.33 22.56
N PHE A 83 -13.58 -28.74 21.30
CA PHE A 83 -13.82 -30.10 20.83
C PHE A 83 -12.49 -30.79 20.46
N LYS A 84 -12.36 -32.06 20.86
CA LYS A 84 -11.16 -32.89 20.69
C LYS A 84 -11.55 -34.30 20.25
N GLY A 85 -10.70 -34.95 19.46
CA GLY A 85 -10.93 -36.29 18.96
C GLY A 85 -12.17 -36.37 18.07
N HIS A 86 -12.97 -37.42 18.23
CA HIS A 86 -14.19 -37.68 17.46
C HIS A 86 -15.43 -37.08 18.14
N PHE A 87 -16.20 -36.27 17.42
CA PHE A 87 -17.48 -35.72 17.88
C PHE A 87 -18.53 -35.68 16.76
N GLN A 88 -19.81 -35.64 17.14
CA GLN A 88 -20.95 -35.68 16.23
C GLN A 88 -21.84 -34.44 16.37
N ILE A 89 -22.22 -33.84 15.24
CA ILE A 89 -23.22 -32.77 15.17
C ILE A 89 -24.49 -33.35 14.55
N SER A 90 -25.65 -33.12 15.16
CA SER A 90 -26.94 -33.60 14.66
C SER A 90 -27.80 -32.45 14.15
N LEU A 91 -28.14 -32.45 12.86
CA LEU A 91 -28.97 -31.42 12.23
C LEU A 91 -30.37 -32.00 11.92
N PRO A 92 -31.45 -31.48 12.53
CA PRO A 92 -32.81 -31.92 12.25
C PRO A 92 -33.29 -31.42 10.88
N ILE A 93 -34.20 -32.16 10.23
CA ILE A 93 -34.84 -31.77 8.98
C ILE A 93 -36.25 -31.23 9.27
N ASP A 94 -36.47 -29.95 8.97
CA ASP A 94 -37.70 -29.21 9.29
C ASP A 94 -38.79 -29.36 8.21
N SER A 95 -38.37 -29.46 6.95
CA SER A 95 -39.23 -29.80 5.79
C SER A 95 -38.41 -30.35 4.62
N VAL A 96 -39.12 -31.12 3.78
CA VAL A 96 -38.60 -31.72 2.53
C VAL A 96 -39.62 -31.42 1.43
N ASP A 97 -39.15 -30.91 0.30
CA ASP A 97 -39.98 -30.61 -0.88
C ASP A 97 -40.24 -31.86 -1.71
N ALA A 98 -41.22 -31.82 -2.61
CA ALA A 98 -41.55 -32.96 -3.48
C ALA A 98 -40.42 -33.34 -4.46
N ASP A 99 -39.50 -32.41 -4.73
CA ASP A 99 -38.47 -32.48 -5.77
C ASP A 99 -37.05 -32.63 -5.18
N TYR A 100 -36.94 -33.18 -3.97
CA TYR A 100 -35.69 -33.21 -3.20
C TYR A 100 -34.62 -34.16 -3.78
N ASP A 101 -33.35 -33.79 -3.66
CA ASP A 101 -32.21 -34.67 -3.96
C ASP A 101 -31.17 -34.65 -2.84
N SER A 102 -31.15 -35.72 -2.05
CA SER A 102 -30.23 -35.93 -0.92
C SER A 102 -28.78 -36.23 -1.32
N LEU A 103 -28.50 -36.48 -2.60
CA LEU A 103 -27.13 -36.64 -3.12
C LEU A 103 -26.45 -35.29 -3.40
N THR A 104 -27.23 -34.20 -3.51
CA THR A 104 -26.68 -32.83 -3.69
C THR A 104 -26.12 -32.22 -2.40
N THR A 105 -26.33 -32.88 -1.26
CA THR A 105 -26.04 -32.35 0.07
C THR A 105 -24.56 -32.11 0.30
N GLN A 106 -24.21 -30.84 0.56
CA GLN A 106 -22.89 -30.38 0.94
C GLN A 106 -22.95 -29.66 2.29
N ALA A 107 -22.00 -29.98 3.16
CA ALA A 107 -21.77 -29.29 4.42
C ALA A 107 -20.35 -28.70 4.46
N THR A 108 -20.23 -27.49 4.98
CA THR A 108 -18.96 -26.81 5.25
C THR A 108 -18.83 -26.58 6.74
N PHE A 109 -17.79 -27.15 7.33
CA PHE A 109 -17.44 -26.96 8.73
C PHE A 109 -16.33 -25.92 8.83
N HIS A 110 -16.62 -24.79 9.49
CA HIS A 110 -15.66 -23.73 9.77
C HIS A 110 -15.11 -23.93 11.19
N TYR A 111 -13.78 -23.90 11.32
CA TYR A 111 -13.11 -24.16 12.59
C TYR A 111 -11.86 -23.30 12.75
N GLN A 112 -11.53 -22.97 13.99
CA GLN A 112 -10.21 -22.48 14.36
C GLN A 112 -9.49 -23.57 15.15
N ALA A 113 -8.33 -23.98 14.63
CA ALA A 113 -7.48 -25.01 15.22
C ALA A 113 -6.47 -24.40 16.19
N CYS A 114 -6.32 -24.98 17.37
CA CYS A 114 -5.31 -24.60 18.35
C CYS A 114 -4.60 -25.84 18.91
N ASP A 115 -3.33 -25.66 19.27
CA ASP A 115 -2.63 -26.51 20.24
C ASP A 115 -2.40 -25.70 21.53
N ASN A 116 -1.77 -26.29 22.56
CA ASN A 116 -1.59 -25.63 23.86
C ASN A 116 -0.65 -24.40 23.81
N SER A 117 0.06 -24.20 22.70
CA SER A 117 1.09 -23.16 22.48
C SER A 117 0.79 -22.18 21.35
N ILE A 118 -0.08 -22.52 20.40
CA ILE A 118 -0.44 -21.66 19.27
C ILE A 118 -1.84 -21.95 18.72
N CYS A 119 -2.59 -20.89 18.41
CA CYS A 119 -3.78 -20.96 17.57
C CYS A 119 -3.44 -20.62 16.11
N LEU A 120 -3.96 -21.41 15.18
CA LEU A 120 -3.85 -21.18 13.74
C LEU A 120 -4.94 -20.20 13.27
N ALA A 121 -4.78 -19.72 12.03
CA ALA A 121 -5.84 -18.97 11.36
C ALA A 121 -7.08 -19.87 11.14
N PRO A 122 -8.31 -19.31 11.20
CA PRO A 122 -9.52 -20.05 10.88
C PRO A 122 -9.45 -20.69 9.48
N SER A 123 -10.02 -21.89 9.38
CA SER A 123 -10.04 -22.71 8.17
C SER A 123 -11.41 -23.36 8.00
N GLN A 124 -11.65 -23.98 6.85
CA GLN A 124 -12.90 -24.70 6.57
C GLN A 124 -12.64 -25.99 5.82
N VAL A 125 -13.48 -26.99 6.05
CA VAL A 125 -13.53 -28.24 5.28
C VAL A 125 -14.93 -28.43 4.74
N THR A 126 -15.05 -28.78 3.45
CA THR A 126 -16.32 -29.03 2.77
C THR A 126 -16.40 -30.50 2.36
N PHE A 127 -17.52 -31.14 2.66
CA PHE A 127 -17.77 -32.56 2.45
C PHE A 127 -19.24 -32.78 2.08
N GLY A 128 -19.52 -33.82 1.30
CA GLY A 128 -20.87 -34.14 0.84
C GLY A 128 -21.15 -35.63 0.82
N VAL A 129 -22.40 -35.99 0.49
CA VAL A 129 -22.92 -37.36 0.52
C VAL A 129 -22.35 -38.19 -0.64
N GLY A 130 -21.08 -38.60 -0.50
CA GLY A 130 -20.41 -39.52 -1.43
C GLY A 130 -18.95 -39.20 -1.79
N SER A 131 -18.32 -38.15 -1.24
CA SER A 131 -16.97 -37.73 -1.66
C SER A 131 -15.86 -38.00 -0.64
N VAL A 132 -15.55 -39.28 -0.36
CA VAL A 132 -14.29 -39.66 0.30
C VAL A 132 -13.30 -40.23 -0.73
N GLY A 133 -12.52 -39.31 -1.32
CA GLY A 133 -11.25 -39.58 -2.01
C GLY A 133 -11.31 -40.16 -3.43
N PHE A 134 -10.75 -39.42 -4.40
CA PHE A 134 -9.77 -39.99 -5.35
C PHE A 134 -8.90 -38.89 -5.97
N ASN A 135 -7.61 -39.20 -6.14
CA ASN A 135 -6.58 -38.29 -6.64
C ASN A 135 -6.11 -38.79 -8.02
N ASN A 136 -6.41 -38.09 -9.13
CA ASN A 136 -5.70 -38.36 -10.39
C ASN A 136 -5.72 -37.26 -11.47
N LYS A 137 -4.76 -37.37 -12.40
CA LYS A 137 -4.47 -36.51 -13.56
C LYS A 137 -5.17 -37.00 -14.85
N ARG A 138 -5.39 -36.07 -15.81
CA ARG A 138 -5.69 -36.28 -17.26
C ARG A 138 -7.00 -37.08 -17.55
N ALA A 139 -7.81 -36.77 -18.56
CA ALA A 139 -7.50 -36.41 -19.95
C ALA A 139 -8.70 -35.73 -20.66
N SER A 140 -8.55 -35.44 -21.97
CA SER A 140 -9.54 -34.71 -22.80
C SER A 140 -10.56 -35.62 -23.51
N ARG A 141 -11.60 -34.95 -24.05
CA ARG A 141 -12.58 -35.28 -25.12
C ARG A 141 -14.01 -35.27 -24.61
N ASP A 142 -15.06 -34.87 -25.34
CA ASP A 142 -15.34 -34.06 -26.55
C ASP A 142 -16.89 -34.19 -26.71
N ASP A 143 -17.54 -33.33 -27.51
CA ASP A 143 -18.93 -33.45 -28.01
C ASP A 143 -20.11 -33.28 -26.99
N ALA A 144 -21.25 -32.62 -27.28
CA ALA A 144 -21.74 -31.97 -28.51
C ALA A 144 -22.77 -30.81 -28.27
N ALA A 145 -22.84 -29.89 -29.26
CA ALA A 145 -23.98 -29.11 -29.79
C ALA A 145 -25.20 -28.72 -28.89
N VAL A 146 -25.52 -27.42 -28.67
CA VAL A 146 -26.20 -26.45 -29.59
C VAL A 146 -27.68 -26.85 -29.88
N PRO A 147 -28.70 -25.99 -29.64
CA PRO A 147 -28.81 -24.69 -30.31
C PRO A 147 -29.32 -23.46 -29.53
N ALA A 148 -29.05 -22.30 -30.12
CA ALA A 148 -29.50 -20.97 -29.69
C ALA A 148 -30.89 -20.60 -30.24
N ALA A 149 -31.56 -19.67 -29.56
CA ALA A 149 -32.66 -18.87 -30.12
C ALA A 149 -32.23 -17.39 -30.19
N LYS A 150 -32.34 -16.79 -31.38
CA LYS A 150 -32.13 -15.35 -31.58
C LYS A 150 -33.44 -14.61 -31.31
N SER A 151 -33.33 -13.38 -30.82
CA SER A 151 -34.22 -12.30 -31.26
C SER A 151 -33.51 -10.95 -31.18
N ALA A 152 -33.57 -10.20 -32.27
CA ALA A 152 -33.07 -8.84 -32.39
C ALA A 152 -34.14 -7.99 -33.10
N THR A 153 -34.29 -6.72 -32.71
CA THR A 153 -34.95 -5.59 -33.41
C THR A 153 -34.97 -4.44 -32.38
N SER A 154 -33.98 -3.54 -32.32
CA SER A 154 -33.71 -2.38 -33.18
C SER A 154 -34.72 -1.22 -33.07
N SER A 155 -34.26 -0.07 -32.56
CA SER A 155 -34.61 1.26 -33.09
C SER A 155 -33.39 2.19 -32.96
N THR A 156 -33.33 3.29 -33.72
CA THR A 156 -32.06 3.97 -34.04
C THR A 156 -32.23 5.48 -34.27
N GLY A 157 -31.22 6.28 -33.86
CA GLY A 157 -31.09 7.72 -34.13
C GLY A 157 -31.70 8.63 -33.06
N LYS A 158 -31.39 9.93 -32.95
CA LYS A 158 -30.48 10.84 -33.70
C LYS A 158 -30.42 12.17 -32.91
N THR A 159 -29.37 13.01 -32.86
CA THR A 159 -27.99 13.00 -33.41
C THR A 159 -27.08 13.82 -32.46
N ALA A 160 -25.75 13.81 -32.62
CA ALA A 160 -24.88 14.83 -32.03
C ALA A 160 -25.06 16.19 -32.72
N GLU A 161 -24.93 17.31 -31.98
CA GLU A 161 -24.26 18.57 -32.38
C GLU A 161 -24.41 19.68 -31.31
N LYS A 162 -23.36 19.89 -30.48
CA LYS A 162 -22.90 21.22 -30.02
C LYS A 162 -21.63 21.08 -29.16
N ALA A 163 -20.48 21.21 -29.80
CA ALA A 163 -19.20 21.43 -29.14
C ALA A 163 -18.61 22.74 -29.69
N ALA A 164 -18.79 23.86 -28.99
CA ALA A 164 -18.14 25.15 -29.30
C ALA A 164 -18.35 26.25 -28.23
N GLU A 165 -18.19 25.97 -26.93
CA GLU A 165 -17.95 27.06 -25.96
C GLU A 165 -17.23 26.55 -24.70
N ASN A 166 -16.55 27.47 -23.99
CA ASN A 166 -15.74 27.25 -22.77
C ASN A 166 -14.38 26.54 -22.92
N ALA A 167 -13.64 26.87 -23.99
CA ALA A 167 -12.18 26.71 -24.04
C ALA A 167 -11.45 27.78 -23.19
N ALA A 168 -11.69 27.82 -21.86
CA ALA A 168 -11.04 28.77 -20.95
C ALA A 168 -10.89 28.33 -19.46
N GLY A 169 -11.33 27.11 -19.08
CA GLY A 169 -11.39 26.70 -17.66
C GLY A 169 -10.56 25.47 -17.23
N ASN A 170 -10.15 24.59 -18.16
CA ASN A 170 -9.62 23.27 -17.80
C ASN A 170 -8.08 23.19 -17.77
N VAL A 171 -7.47 23.65 -16.68
CA VAL A 171 -6.04 23.36 -16.37
C VAL A 171 -5.83 22.61 -15.05
N VAL A 172 -6.92 22.20 -14.37
CA VAL A 172 -6.86 21.47 -13.08
C VAL A 172 -7.41 20.03 -13.19
N ASN A 173 -8.12 19.69 -14.26
CA ASN A 173 -8.62 18.32 -14.49
C ASN A 173 -7.54 17.42 -15.10
N ALA A 174 -6.59 16.99 -14.28
CA ALA A 174 -5.90 15.71 -14.51
C ALA A 174 -6.92 14.58 -14.31
N PRO A 175 -7.21 13.72 -15.30
CA PRO A 175 -8.23 12.70 -15.13
C PRO A 175 -7.74 11.62 -14.17
N SER A 176 -8.32 11.61 -12.96
CA SER A 176 -8.25 10.49 -12.02
C SER A 176 -9.07 9.31 -12.55
N ALA A 177 -8.61 8.70 -13.64
CA ALA A 177 -9.16 7.49 -14.24
C ALA A 177 -8.53 6.24 -13.61
N ALA A 178 -8.41 6.22 -12.28
CA ALA A 178 -7.81 5.15 -11.48
C ALA A 178 -8.87 4.49 -10.57
N GLY A 179 -9.88 3.87 -11.21
CA GLY A 179 -10.95 3.12 -10.54
C GLY A 179 -11.54 2.03 -11.43
N ASN A 180 -12.07 2.40 -12.60
CA ASN A 180 -12.81 1.49 -13.50
C ASN A 180 -12.12 1.23 -14.86
N ALA A 181 -10.79 1.33 -14.95
CA ALA A 181 -10.05 1.28 -16.21
C ALA A 181 -9.45 -0.12 -16.56
N THR A 182 -9.96 -1.21 -15.98
CA THR A 182 -9.38 -2.56 -16.11
C THR A 182 -10.10 -3.50 -17.10
N GLU A 183 -11.15 -3.04 -17.80
CA GLU A 183 -11.91 -3.87 -18.75
C GLU A 183 -11.50 -3.71 -20.24
N GLY A 184 -10.36 -3.10 -20.55
CA GLY A 184 -9.92 -3.01 -21.95
C GLY A 184 -8.48 -2.55 -22.18
N ALA A 185 -7.94 -2.92 -23.34
CA ALA A 185 -6.57 -2.58 -23.76
C ALA A 185 -6.28 -1.06 -23.76
N ALA A 186 -7.31 -0.23 -23.96
CA ALA A 186 -7.20 1.23 -23.87
C ALA A 186 -6.86 1.71 -22.44
N GLY A 187 -7.45 1.09 -21.41
CA GLY A 187 -7.15 1.43 -20.02
C GLY A 187 -5.72 1.07 -19.63
N THR A 188 -5.25 -0.12 -20.04
CA THR A 188 -3.85 -0.52 -19.87
C THR A 188 -2.89 0.41 -20.62
N PHE A 189 -3.24 0.89 -21.82
CA PHE A 189 -2.40 1.84 -22.56
C PHE A 189 -2.29 3.19 -21.83
N VAL A 190 -3.40 3.75 -21.34
CA VAL A 190 -3.41 5.00 -20.56
C VAL A 190 -2.61 4.85 -19.26
N LEU A 191 -2.73 3.72 -18.57
CA LEU A 191 -1.94 3.38 -17.37
C LEU A 191 -0.43 3.33 -17.67
N LEU A 192 -0.01 2.69 -18.76
CA LEU A 192 1.41 2.63 -19.12
C LEU A 192 1.95 3.98 -19.56
N LEU A 193 1.12 4.80 -20.21
CA LEU A 193 1.48 6.17 -20.58
C LEU A 193 1.62 7.07 -19.33
N SER A 194 0.72 6.96 -18.36
CA SER A 194 0.83 7.72 -17.10
C SER A 194 2.02 7.25 -16.26
N ALA A 195 2.33 5.96 -16.22
CA ALA A 195 3.54 5.42 -15.62
C ALA A 195 4.82 5.94 -16.30
N LEU A 196 4.84 6.00 -17.64
CA LEU A 196 5.95 6.57 -18.41
C LEU A 196 6.16 8.06 -18.10
N PHE A 197 5.09 8.85 -18.03
CA PHE A 197 5.16 10.26 -17.63
C PHE A 197 5.57 10.44 -16.17
N GLY A 198 5.08 9.60 -15.26
CA GLY A 198 5.52 9.57 -13.86
C GLY A 198 7.02 9.32 -13.74
N GLY A 199 7.54 8.31 -14.44
CA GLY A 199 8.97 8.04 -14.54
C GLY A 199 9.78 9.20 -15.11
N LEU A 200 9.23 9.92 -16.10
CA LEU A 200 9.86 11.13 -16.65
C LEU A 200 9.91 12.27 -15.60
N ILE A 201 8.83 12.46 -14.83
CA ILE A 201 8.73 13.46 -13.75
C ILE A 201 9.78 13.20 -12.65
N LEU A 202 10.13 11.95 -12.36
CA LEU A 202 11.20 11.62 -11.40
C LEU A 202 12.56 12.26 -11.76
N ASN A 203 12.85 12.53 -13.04
CA ASN A 203 14.07 13.26 -13.44
C ASN A 203 14.07 14.74 -13.03
N LEU A 204 12.90 15.33 -12.81
CA LEU A 204 12.74 16.73 -12.42
C LEU A 204 12.79 16.93 -10.91
N MET A 205 12.83 15.83 -10.12
CA MET A 205 12.96 15.90 -8.67
C MET A 205 14.37 16.38 -8.24
N PRO A 206 14.47 17.19 -7.16
CA PRO A 206 15.71 17.88 -6.80
C PRO A 206 16.86 16.94 -6.41
N CYS A 207 16.61 15.70 -5.98
CA CYS A 207 17.66 14.72 -5.70
C CYS A 207 18.26 14.06 -6.94
N VAL A 208 17.53 14.00 -8.07
CA VAL A 208 17.92 13.23 -9.27
C VAL A 208 18.67 14.10 -10.28
N LEU A 209 18.17 15.31 -10.52
CA LEU A 209 18.72 16.30 -11.45
C LEU A 209 20.25 16.55 -11.31
N PRO A 210 20.85 16.59 -10.10
CA PRO A 210 22.29 16.77 -9.93
C PRO A 210 23.11 15.58 -10.45
N VAL A 211 22.73 14.35 -10.08
CA VAL A 211 23.41 13.12 -10.52
C VAL A 211 23.22 12.92 -12.02
N LEU A 212 22.02 13.22 -12.53
CA LEU A 212 21.71 13.27 -13.96
C LEU A 212 22.67 14.20 -14.71
N SER A 213 22.83 15.45 -14.26
CA SER A 213 23.72 16.43 -14.90
C SER A 213 25.18 15.96 -14.93
N LEU A 214 25.73 15.50 -13.80
CA LEU A 214 27.10 15.00 -13.70
C LEU A 214 27.34 13.78 -14.60
N LYS A 215 26.38 12.85 -14.67
CA LYS A 215 26.49 11.67 -15.53
C LYS A 215 26.39 12.05 -17.01
N LEU A 216 25.49 12.95 -17.41
CA LEU A 216 25.43 13.50 -18.77
C LEU A 216 26.77 14.15 -19.17
N PHE A 217 27.40 14.94 -18.30
CA PHE A 217 28.71 15.53 -18.57
C PHE A 217 29.85 14.50 -18.68
N SER A 218 29.78 13.41 -17.92
CA SER A 218 30.70 12.27 -18.08
C SER A 218 30.51 11.60 -19.45
N LEU A 219 29.27 11.32 -19.86
CA LEU A 219 28.96 10.80 -21.20
C LEU A 219 29.39 11.77 -22.31
N ILE A 220 29.28 13.10 -22.13
CA ILE A 220 29.78 14.11 -23.07
C ILE A 220 31.32 14.03 -23.22
N LYS A 221 32.08 13.87 -22.13
CA LYS A 221 33.54 13.68 -22.23
C LYS A 221 33.87 12.38 -22.97
N GLN A 222 33.10 11.32 -22.73
CA GLN A 222 33.26 10.01 -23.37
C GLN A 222 32.71 9.94 -24.80
N SER A 223 31.89 10.90 -25.25
CA SER A 223 31.33 10.93 -26.61
C SER A 223 32.35 11.24 -27.71
N ARG A 224 33.61 11.48 -27.34
CA ARG A 224 34.77 11.48 -28.27
C ARG A 224 35.26 10.07 -28.62
N GLU A 225 34.79 9.03 -27.92
CA GLU A 225 35.03 7.63 -28.27
C GLU A 225 33.96 7.06 -29.22
N SER A 226 34.07 5.77 -29.56
CA SER A 226 33.20 5.12 -30.54
C SER A 226 31.71 5.12 -30.14
N ARG A 227 30.84 5.43 -31.11
CA ARG A 227 29.38 5.52 -30.94
C ARG A 227 28.74 4.25 -30.34
N ARG A 228 29.32 3.08 -30.61
CA ARG A 228 28.90 1.77 -30.06
C ARG A 228 29.13 1.69 -28.54
N ARG A 229 30.22 2.24 -28.02
CA ARG A 229 30.51 2.24 -26.57
C ARG A 229 29.54 3.15 -25.81
N LEU A 230 29.21 4.31 -26.37
CA LEU A 230 28.23 5.25 -25.79
C LEU A 230 26.83 4.61 -25.66
N LEU A 231 26.38 3.91 -26.71
CA LEU A 231 25.12 3.15 -26.69
C LEU A 231 25.13 2.04 -25.64
N MET A 232 26.19 1.23 -25.55
CA MET A 232 26.28 0.17 -24.54
C MET A 232 26.30 0.74 -23.11
N LEU A 233 27.02 1.83 -22.86
CA LEU A 233 27.02 2.52 -21.55
C LEU A 233 25.61 3.00 -21.17
N GLY A 234 24.90 3.65 -22.09
CA GLY A 234 23.51 4.07 -21.90
C GLY A 234 22.57 2.89 -21.62
N ALA A 235 22.65 1.84 -22.43
CA ALA A 235 21.87 0.61 -22.25
C ALA A 235 22.15 -0.06 -20.90
N THR A 236 23.40 -0.09 -20.42
CA THR A 236 23.73 -0.68 -19.11
C THR A 236 23.29 0.17 -17.93
N THR A 237 23.20 1.50 -18.08
CA THR A 237 22.58 2.38 -17.07
C THR A 237 21.07 2.17 -17.03
N THR A 238 20.43 2.06 -18.21
CA THR A 238 19.01 1.73 -18.35
C THR A 238 18.69 0.35 -17.74
N LEU A 239 19.54 -0.65 -17.97
CA LEU A 239 19.40 -1.97 -17.37
C LEU A 239 19.52 -1.92 -15.84
N GLY A 240 20.43 -1.10 -15.29
CA GLY A 240 20.52 -0.87 -13.85
C GLY A 240 19.23 -0.29 -13.27
N ILE A 241 18.64 0.70 -13.93
CA ILE A 241 17.35 1.30 -13.55
C ILE A 241 16.23 0.23 -13.60
N LEU A 242 16.10 -0.48 -14.73
CA LEU A 242 15.06 -1.49 -14.91
C LEU A 242 15.17 -2.64 -13.90
N VAL A 243 16.37 -3.15 -13.64
CA VAL A 243 16.58 -4.19 -12.62
C VAL A 243 16.20 -3.68 -11.23
N SER A 244 16.54 -2.45 -10.85
CA SER A 244 16.09 -1.88 -9.57
C SER A 244 14.56 -1.73 -9.48
N PHE A 245 13.88 -1.27 -10.54
CA PHE A 245 12.41 -1.21 -10.57
C PHE A 245 11.77 -2.61 -10.54
N TRP A 246 12.35 -3.61 -11.21
CA TRP A 246 11.90 -5.00 -11.14
C TRP A 246 12.15 -5.66 -9.79
N THR A 247 13.24 -5.32 -9.09
CA THR A 247 13.46 -5.75 -7.70
C THR A 247 12.39 -5.18 -6.78
N LEU A 248 12.04 -3.89 -6.91
CA LEU A 248 10.93 -3.29 -6.15
C LEU A 248 9.59 -3.96 -6.46
N ALA A 249 9.26 -4.16 -7.75
CA ALA A 249 8.06 -4.88 -8.16
C ALA A 249 8.02 -6.33 -7.63
N GLY A 250 9.17 -7.01 -7.61
CA GLY A 250 9.31 -8.36 -7.06
C GLY A 250 9.10 -8.43 -5.55
N VAL A 251 9.60 -7.44 -4.79
CA VAL A 251 9.33 -7.31 -3.34
C VAL A 251 7.85 -7.09 -3.09
N VAL A 252 7.20 -6.16 -3.82
CA VAL A 252 5.75 -5.91 -3.71
C VAL A 252 4.93 -7.16 -4.07
N ALA A 253 5.32 -7.88 -5.14
CA ALA A 253 4.65 -9.11 -5.55
C ALA A 253 4.81 -10.24 -4.51
N ALA A 254 5.99 -10.39 -3.89
CA ALA A 254 6.22 -11.38 -2.84
C ALA A 254 5.42 -11.07 -1.57
N VAL A 255 5.35 -9.79 -1.18
CA VAL A 255 4.53 -9.31 -0.05
C VAL A 255 3.04 -9.59 -0.31
N LYS A 256 2.53 -9.26 -1.51
CA LYS A 256 1.15 -9.56 -1.93
C LYS A 256 0.86 -11.07 -1.93
N ALA A 257 1.80 -11.90 -2.37
CA ALA A 257 1.64 -13.35 -2.38
C ALA A 257 1.59 -13.98 -0.97
N GLY A 258 2.19 -13.32 0.03
CA GLY A 258 2.11 -13.72 1.44
C GLY A 258 0.83 -13.28 2.16
N GLY A 259 -0.16 -12.72 1.46
CA GLY A 259 -1.38 -12.15 2.07
C GLY A 259 -1.14 -10.84 2.84
N GLY A 260 0.10 -10.32 2.83
CA GLY A 260 0.46 -9.09 3.52
C GLY A 260 0.13 -7.86 2.68
N ASN A 261 -0.90 -7.11 3.08
CA ASN A 261 -1.00 -5.70 2.67
C ASN A 261 -0.05 -4.89 3.54
N ALA A 262 1.22 -4.79 3.14
CA ALA A 262 2.19 -3.92 3.82
C ALA A 262 1.73 -2.46 3.70
N GLY A 263 1.48 -1.83 4.84
CA GLY A 263 1.00 -0.47 4.93
C GLY A 263 1.90 0.52 4.20
N TRP A 264 1.45 1.07 3.07
CA TRP A 264 2.17 2.15 2.42
C TRP A 264 2.15 3.39 3.31
N GLY A 265 3.34 3.86 3.67
CA GLY A 265 3.52 4.99 4.58
C GLY A 265 3.81 4.64 6.04
N MET A 266 3.80 3.35 6.45
CA MET A 266 4.27 2.94 7.80
C MET A 266 5.69 3.46 8.11
N GLN A 267 6.53 3.64 7.08
CA GLN A 267 7.85 4.29 7.21
C GLN A 267 7.74 5.71 7.82
N PHE A 268 6.71 6.50 7.50
CA PHE A 268 6.48 7.83 8.07
C PHE A 268 5.87 7.81 9.49
N GLN A 269 5.45 6.65 9.99
CA GLN A 269 5.13 6.45 11.41
C GLN A 269 6.39 6.16 12.24
N SER A 270 7.47 5.68 11.60
CA SER A 270 8.75 5.39 12.25
C SER A 270 9.56 6.68 12.40
N ALA A 271 9.73 7.10 13.65
CA ALA A 271 10.53 8.26 14.02
C ALA A 271 11.97 8.20 13.45
N GLY A 272 12.59 7.02 13.45
CA GLY A 272 13.94 6.81 12.92
C GLY A 272 14.04 6.99 11.41
N PHE A 273 13.00 6.66 10.65
CA PHE A 273 12.98 6.91 9.21
C PHE A 273 12.85 8.41 8.92
N ILE A 274 11.96 9.14 9.61
CA ILE A 274 11.85 10.60 9.47
C ILE A 274 13.18 11.27 9.84
N ALA A 275 13.85 10.83 10.91
CA ALA A 275 15.12 11.41 11.35
C ALA A 275 16.24 11.18 10.32
N PHE A 276 16.32 9.97 9.78
CA PHE A 276 17.21 9.65 8.66
C PHE A 276 16.92 10.52 7.42
N MET A 277 15.65 10.72 7.07
CA MET A 277 15.22 11.61 5.98
C MET A 277 15.62 13.08 6.21
N VAL A 278 15.39 13.62 7.41
CA VAL A 278 15.81 15.00 7.74
C VAL A 278 17.32 15.16 7.68
N VAL A 279 18.10 14.22 8.23
CA VAL A 279 19.57 14.28 8.19
C VAL A 279 20.08 14.23 6.75
N ILE A 280 19.61 13.27 5.94
CA ILE A 280 20.11 13.07 4.57
C ILE A 280 19.68 14.20 3.63
N LEU A 281 18.43 14.68 3.71
CA LEU A 281 17.95 15.79 2.87
C LEU A 281 18.63 17.12 3.23
N SER A 282 18.85 17.40 4.52
CA SER A 282 19.66 18.56 4.94
C SER A 282 21.10 18.48 4.45
N ALA A 283 21.74 17.30 4.52
CA ALA A 283 23.10 17.11 4.00
C ALA A 283 23.18 17.32 2.48
N PHE A 284 22.22 16.80 1.71
CA PHE A 284 22.13 17.04 0.26
C PHE A 284 21.88 18.52 -0.06
N ALA A 285 20.97 19.19 0.66
CA ALA A 285 20.74 20.63 0.49
C ALA A 285 22.02 21.45 0.73
N MET A 286 22.78 21.13 1.77
CA MET A 286 24.07 21.78 2.08
C MET A 286 25.15 21.52 1.01
N SER A 287 25.17 20.33 0.40
CA SER A 287 26.00 20.08 -0.79
C SER A 287 25.60 20.99 -1.96
N PHE A 288 24.30 21.24 -2.17
CA PHE A 288 23.85 22.16 -3.23
C PHE A 288 24.15 23.64 -2.96
N PHE A 289 24.22 24.07 -1.71
CA PHE A 289 24.72 25.41 -1.38
C PHE A 289 26.24 25.57 -1.57
N GLY A 290 26.97 24.51 -1.89
CA GLY A 290 28.43 24.54 -2.10
C GLY A 290 29.24 24.57 -0.80
N VAL A 291 28.60 24.35 0.35
CA VAL A 291 29.28 24.18 1.64
C VAL A 291 30.11 22.89 1.66
N PHE A 292 29.62 21.89 0.92
CA PHE A 292 30.41 20.76 0.45
C PHE A 292 30.51 20.77 -1.07
N GLU A 293 31.48 21.51 -1.60
CA GLU A 293 32.08 21.09 -2.86
C GLU A 293 32.79 19.77 -2.61
N ILE A 294 32.31 18.67 -3.21
CA ILE A 294 33.06 17.42 -3.30
C ILE A 294 34.26 17.70 -4.20
N TRP A 295 35.32 18.27 -3.61
CA TRP A 295 36.61 18.52 -4.24
C TRP A 295 37.27 17.18 -4.48
N LEU A 296 36.85 16.46 -5.51
CA LEU A 296 37.54 15.29 -6.04
C LEU A 296 39.00 15.70 -6.29
N PRO A 297 39.96 15.31 -5.41
CA PRO A 297 41.32 15.86 -5.46
C PRO A 297 41.89 15.73 -6.87
N GLY A 298 42.71 16.65 -7.38
CA GLY A 298 43.20 16.60 -8.77
C GLY A 298 43.78 15.22 -9.19
N SER A 299 44.39 14.52 -8.23
CA SER A 299 44.88 13.14 -8.37
C SER A 299 43.76 12.07 -8.37
N ALA A 300 42.67 12.28 -7.63
CA ALA A 300 41.46 11.46 -7.64
C ALA A 300 40.57 11.74 -8.84
N THR A 301 40.44 12.98 -9.32
CA THR A 301 39.81 13.28 -10.62
C THR A 301 40.61 12.62 -11.74
N THR A 302 41.95 12.65 -11.70
CA THR A 302 42.78 11.93 -12.68
C THR A 302 42.66 10.41 -12.54
N LYS A 303 42.58 9.86 -11.31
CA LYS A 303 42.35 8.42 -11.08
C LYS A 303 40.91 7.99 -11.41
N MET A 304 39.91 8.84 -11.26
CA MET A 304 38.51 8.62 -11.68
C MET A 304 38.27 8.94 -13.15
N ASP A 305 39.12 9.71 -13.81
CA ASP A 305 39.15 9.81 -15.28
C ASP A 305 39.84 8.57 -15.87
N LYS A 306 40.90 8.04 -15.22
CA LYS A 306 41.50 6.73 -15.57
C LYS A 306 40.55 5.56 -15.26
N ALA A 307 39.87 5.57 -14.12
CA ALA A 307 38.85 4.60 -13.73
C ALA A 307 37.49 4.85 -14.41
N GLY A 308 37.27 6.03 -15.00
CA GLY A 308 36.13 6.41 -15.83
C GLY A 308 36.32 6.01 -17.29
N ARG A 309 37.55 6.13 -17.81
CA ARG A 309 38.00 5.46 -19.05
C ARG A 309 38.00 3.94 -18.89
N LYS A 310 38.12 3.44 -17.65
CA LYS A 310 37.79 2.06 -17.22
C LYS A 310 36.40 1.91 -16.55
N GLN A 311 35.45 2.83 -16.69
CA GLN A 311 34.06 2.55 -16.29
C GLN A 311 33.52 1.54 -17.30
N GLY A 312 33.70 0.26 -16.96
CA GLY A 312 33.05 -0.84 -17.63
C GLY A 312 31.55 -0.81 -17.35
N PHE A 313 30.83 -1.71 -18.02
CA PHE A 313 29.38 -1.84 -17.94
C PHE A 313 28.85 -1.96 -16.50
N TRP A 314 29.61 -2.58 -15.59
CA TRP A 314 29.33 -2.60 -14.15
C TRP A 314 29.18 -1.21 -13.51
N GLY A 315 30.09 -0.26 -13.80
CA GLY A 315 30.00 1.09 -13.24
C GLY A 315 28.79 1.87 -13.74
N ALA A 316 28.39 1.64 -15.00
CA ALA A 316 27.18 2.20 -15.58
C ALA A 316 25.91 1.58 -14.97
N PHE A 317 25.88 0.25 -14.78
CA PHE A 317 24.80 -0.47 -14.11
C PHE A 317 24.57 0.02 -12.67
N PHE A 318 25.62 0.06 -11.84
CA PHE A 318 25.50 0.57 -10.46
C PHE A 318 25.17 2.06 -10.40
N THR A 319 25.54 2.87 -11.40
CA THR A 319 25.03 4.26 -11.49
C THR A 319 23.50 4.26 -11.67
N GLY A 320 22.97 3.38 -12.51
CA GLY A 320 21.53 3.20 -12.72
C GLY A 320 20.80 2.84 -11.43
N ALA A 321 21.29 1.84 -10.70
CA ALA A 321 20.71 1.45 -9.41
C ALA A 321 20.78 2.56 -8.35
N LEU A 322 21.90 3.30 -8.29
CA LEU A 322 22.07 4.43 -7.36
C LEU A 322 21.10 5.58 -7.66
N LEU A 323 20.79 5.85 -8.94
CA LEU A 323 19.79 6.86 -9.33
C LEU A 323 18.40 6.51 -8.80
N VAL A 324 18.00 5.24 -8.87
CA VAL A 324 16.71 4.79 -8.31
C VAL A 324 16.73 4.94 -6.78
N LEU A 325 17.77 4.46 -6.11
CA LEU A 325 17.90 4.54 -4.65
C LEU A 325 17.86 5.98 -4.10
N LEU A 326 18.53 6.92 -4.78
CA LEU A 326 18.54 8.34 -4.41
C LEU A 326 17.24 9.08 -4.80
N SER A 327 16.46 8.55 -5.75
CA SER A 327 15.15 9.09 -6.13
C SER A 327 14.06 8.71 -5.14
N THR A 328 14.08 7.50 -4.57
CA THR A 328 13.09 7.02 -3.60
C THR A 328 12.73 8.03 -2.48
N PRO A 329 13.67 8.63 -1.73
CA PRO A 329 13.32 9.50 -0.60
C PRO A 329 12.54 10.76 -0.98
N CYS A 330 12.87 11.42 -2.10
CA CYS A 330 12.11 12.59 -2.57
C CYS A 330 10.82 12.20 -3.31
N SER A 331 10.68 10.94 -3.72
CA SER A 331 9.50 10.42 -4.42
C SER A 331 8.43 9.91 -3.47
N ALA A 332 8.78 9.58 -2.22
CA ALA A 332 7.89 8.92 -1.27
C ALA A 332 6.52 9.62 -1.06
N PRO A 333 6.40 10.97 -0.99
CA PRO A 333 5.09 11.62 -0.88
C PRO A 333 4.20 11.45 -2.12
N PHE A 334 4.80 11.30 -3.30
CA PHE A 334 4.09 11.19 -4.58
C PHE A 334 3.80 9.74 -4.99
N LEU A 335 4.50 8.77 -4.37
CA LEU A 335 4.34 7.35 -4.67
C LEU A 335 3.07 6.73 -4.05
N GLY A 336 2.37 7.41 -3.14
CA GLY A 336 1.17 6.88 -2.47
C GLY A 336 0.13 6.30 -3.42
N THR A 337 -0.30 7.09 -4.41
CA THR A 337 -1.33 6.67 -5.38
C THR A 337 -0.83 5.55 -6.30
N ALA A 338 0.45 5.62 -6.70
CA ALA A 338 1.09 4.56 -7.49
C ALA A 338 1.19 3.24 -6.70
N MET A 339 1.35 3.30 -5.39
CA MET A 339 1.46 2.13 -4.51
C MET A 339 0.10 1.55 -4.15
N GLY A 340 -0.94 2.36 -3.91
CA GLY A 340 -2.33 1.89 -3.81
C GLY A 340 -2.78 1.13 -5.05
N PHE A 341 -2.40 1.62 -6.24
CA PHE A 341 -2.57 0.86 -7.49
C PHE A 341 -1.71 -0.42 -7.54
N ALA A 342 -0.43 -0.36 -7.14
CA ALA A 342 0.48 -1.51 -7.19
C ALA A 342 -0.01 -2.71 -6.37
N PHE A 343 -0.61 -2.47 -5.20
CA PHE A 343 -1.16 -3.56 -4.36
C PHE A 343 -2.48 -4.13 -4.90
N THR A 344 -3.27 -3.36 -5.63
CA THR A 344 -4.52 -3.86 -6.25
C THR A 344 -4.28 -4.55 -7.60
N ALA A 345 -3.30 -4.09 -8.38
CA ALA A 345 -2.94 -4.64 -9.69
C ALA A 345 -2.54 -6.13 -9.68
N SER A 346 -2.74 -6.81 -10.82
CA SER A 346 -2.22 -8.17 -11.05
C SER A 346 -0.71 -8.16 -11.29
N THR A 347 0.00 -9.25 -10.94
CA THR A 347 1.46 -9.33 -11.04
C THR A 347 2.01 -8.96 -12.43
N PRO A 348 1.42 -9.37 -13.57
CA PRO A 348 1.89 -8.92 -14.88
C PRO A 348 1.75 -7.41 -15.11
N VAL A 349 0.64 -6.81 -14.66
CA VAL A 349 0.38 -5.37 -14.78
C VAL A 349 1.32 -4.57 -13.87
N LEU A 350 1.61 -5.06 -12.67
CA LEU A 350 2.60 -4.48 -11.76
C LEU A 350 3.98 -4.40 -12.41
N PHE A 351 4.48 -5.49 -13.00
CA PHE A 351 5.78 -5.49 -13.68
C PHE A 351 5.78 -4.58 -14.92
N LEU A 352 4.69 -4.52 -15.69
CA LEU A 352 4.56 -3.60 -16.83
C LEU A 352 4.56 -2.13 -16.39
N PHE A 353 3.85 -1.79 -15.30
CA PHE A 353 3.81 -0.44 -14.72
C PHE A 353 5.21 0.02 -14.25
N PHE A 354 5.90 -0.81 -13.46
CA PHE A 354 7.27 -0.53 -13.01
C PHE A 354 8.27 -0.47 -14.19
N THR A 355 8.05 -1.25 -15.25
CA THR A 355 8.85 -1.16 -16.48
C THR A 355 8.63 0.17 -17.20
N ALA A 356 7.37 0.61 -17.36
CA ALA A 356 7.06 1.89 -17.99
C ALA A 356 7.64 3.08 -17.19
N ALA A 357 7.52 3.06 -15.87
CA ALA A 357 8.15 4.05 -14.99
C ALA A 357 9.68 4.03 -15.09
N GLY A 358 10.31 2.86 -15.08
CA GLY A 358 11.75 2.70 -15.25
C GLY A 358 12.25 3.18 -16.62
N VAL A 359 11.49 2.93 -17.70
CA VAL A 359 11.77 3.48 -19.05
C VAL A 359 11.61 5.01 -19.07
N GLY A 360 10.61 5.56 -18.38
CA GLY A 360 10.42 7.00 -18.23
C GLY A 360 11.60 7.67 -17.53
N LEU A 361 12.08 7.08 -16.43
CA LEU A 361 13.28 7.54 -15.73
C LEU A 361 14.54 7.43 -16.60
N ALA A 362 14.69 6.33 -17.36
CA ALA A 362 15.83 6.10 -18.23
C ALA A 362 15.81 6.94 -19.53
N LEU A 363 14.66 7.52 -19.91
CA LEU A 363 14.44 8.20 -21.18
C LEU A 363 15.52 9.26 -21.52
N PRO A 364 15.96 10.15 -20.59
CA PRO A 364 17.00 11.14 -20.90
C PRO A 364 18.35 10.51 -21.23
N TYR A 365 18.73 9.43 -20.53
CA TYR A 365 19.97 8.69 -20.78
C TYR A 365 19.94 7.95 -22.13
N MET A 366 18.80 7.36 -22.46
CA MET A 366 18.58 6.67 -23.74
C MET A 366 18.57 7.66 -24.92
N LEU A 367 17.92 8.82 -24.76
CA LEU A 367 17.91 9.88 -25.77
C LEU A 367 19.31 10.45 -26.02
N VAL A 368 20.07 10.73 -24.97
CA VAL A 368 21.45 11.23 -25.04
C VAL A 368 22.41 10.24 -25.70
N SER A 369 22.29 8.94 -25.39
CA SER A 369 23.16 7.90 -25.96
C SER A 369 22.82 7.56 -27.41
N ALA A 370 21.54 7.61 -27.81
CA ALA A 370 21.10 7.44 -29.20
C ALA A 370 21.42 8.66 -30.08
N PHE A 371 21.13 9.86 -29.57
CA PHE A 371 21.23 11.12 -30.30
C PHE A 371 22.20 12.11 -29.64
N PRO A 372 23.53 11.89 -29.72
CA PRO A 372 24.53 12.82 -29.18
C PRO A 372 24.53 14.21 -29.83
N LYS A 373 23.70 14.46 -30.86
CA LYS A 373 23.44 15.80 -31.39
C LYS A 373 22.53 16.64 -30.49
N VAL A 374 21.62 16.02 -29.72
CA VAL A 374 20.72 16.71 -28.76
C VAL A 374 21.54 17.42 -27.67
N LEU A 375 22.72 16.89 -27.34
CA LEU A 375 23.68 17.50 -26.41
C LEU A 375 24.18 18.89 -26.84
N LYS A 376 24.02 19.29 -28.12
CA LYS A 376 24.35 20.66 -28.56
C LYS A 376 23.31 21.70 -28.15
N VAL A 377 22.10 21.28 -27.76
CA VAL A 377 21.01 22.16 -27.32
C VAL A 377 21.13 22.49 -25.83
N PHE A 378 21.77 21.62 -25.04
CA PHE A 378 21.98 21.86 -23.62
C PHE A 378 23.01 22.97 -23.37
N PRO A 379 22.74 23.93 -22.46
CA PRO A 379 23.70 24.97 -22.10
C PRO A 379 24.95 24.34 -21.46
N LYS A 380 26.11 24.97 -21.70
CA LYS A 380 27.36 24.58 -21.04
C LYS A 380 27.25 24.80 -19.53
N PRO A 381 27.85 23.93 -18.69
CA PRO A 381 27.84 24.13 -17.24
C PRO A 381 28.58 25.44 -16.91
N GLY A 382 27.99 26.23 -16.02
CA GLY A 382 28.39 27.61 -15.74
C GLY A 382 27.41 28.25 -14.74
N ALA A 383 27.34 29.58 -14.71
CA ALA A 383 26.57 30.32 -13.70
C ALA A 383 25.10 29.87 -13.55
N TRP A 384 24.40 29.57 -14.65
CA TRP A 384 23.02 29.07 -14.60
C TRP A 384 22.88 27.74 -13.83
N MET A 385 23.86 26.84 -13.96
CA MET A 385 23.86 25.56 -13.23
C MET A 385 24.02 25.80 -11.72
N VAL A 386 24.84 26.77 -11.31
CA VAL A 386 25.00 27.15 -9.90
C VAL A 386 23.71 27.78 -9.34
N THR A 387 23.02 28.61 -10.13
CA THR A 387 21.71 29.17 -9.73
C THR A 387 20.65 28.06 -9.59
N LEU A 388 20.56 27.16 -10.58
CA LEU A 388 19.65 26.01 -10.52
C LEU A 388 19.94 25.12 -9.31
N GLN A 389 21.21 24.84 -9.03
CA GLN A 389 21.65 24.07 -7.87
C GLN A 389 21.19 24.71 -6.56
N LYS A 390 21.37 26.04 -6.39
CA LYS A 390 20.88 26.78 -5.21
C LYS A 390 19.36 26.73 -5.09
N ILE A 391 18.62 26.85 -6.19
CA ILE A 391 17.14 26.74 -6.18
C ILE A 391 16.72 25.33 -5.73
N MET A 392 17.35 24.27 -6.24
CA MET A 392 17.07 22.88 -5.80
C MET A 392 17.43 22.66 -4.32
N GLY A 393 18.52 23.27 -3.83
CA GLY A 393 18.89 23.27 -2.41
C GLY A 393 17.81 23.93 -1.52
N VAL A 394 17.23 25.05 -1.96
CA VAL A 394 16.10 25.70 -1.26
C VAL A 394 14.85 24.83 -1.28
N LEU A 395 14.51 24.18 -2.41
CA LEU A 395 13.37 23.25 -2.46
C LEU A 395 13.57 22.05 -1.52
N LEU A 396 14.79 21.54 -1.38
CA LEU A 396 15.09 20.45 -0.44
C LEU A 396 14.98 20.91 1.02
N LEU A 397 15.44 22.11 1.36
CA LEU A 397 15.14 22.69 2.68
C LEU A 397 13.63 22.86 2.89
N GLY A 398 12.86 23.19 1.83
CA GLY A 398 11.40 23.17 1.86
C GLY A 398 10.83 21.79 2.23
N THR A 399 11.36 20.70 1.67
CA THR A 399 10.95 19.33 2.07
C THR A 399 11.37 18.97 3.50
N VAL A 400 12.50 19.50 4.00
CA VAL A 400 12.89 19.33 5.41
C VAL A 400 11.93 20.10 6.33
N VAL A 401 11.56 21.33 5.99
CA VAL A 401 10.55 22.11 6.73
C VAL A 401 9.19 21.41 6.72
N TRP A 402 8.80 20.79 5.61
CA TRP A 402 7.59 19.96 5.55
C TRP A 402 7.67 18.74 6.48
N LEU A 403 8.81 18.03 6.54
CA LEU A 403 9.01 16.95 7.51
C LEU A 403 8.98 17.44 8.96
N LEU A 404 9.48 18.64 9.25
CA LEU A 404 9.37 19.27 10.57
C LEU A 404 7.92 19.61 10.93
N TRP A 405 7.09 20.00 9.96
CA TRP A 405 5.65 20.20 10.18
C TRP A 405 4.91 18.88 10.40
N VAL A 406 5.22 17.83 9.63
CA VAL A 406 4.70 16.46 9.88
C VAL A 406 5.08 15.97 11.29
N VAL A 407 6.28 16.32 11.77
CA VAL A 407 6.74 16.05 13.15
C VAL A 407 5.98 16.90 14.18
N HIS A 408 5.63 18.15 13.86
CA HIS A 408 4.79 19.00 14.71
C HIS A 408 3.41 18.37 14.95
N GLU A 409 2.75 17.92 13.89
CA GLU A 409 1.42 17.31 14.01
C GLU A 409 1.44 16.01 14.82
N GLN A 410 2.52 15.22 14.73
CA GLN A 410 2.66 13.95 15.48
C GLN A 410 3.10 14.12 16.94
N ALA A 411 4.04 15.03 17.21
CA ALA A 411 4.80 15.09 18.47
C ALA A 411 4.85 16.51 19.09
N GLY A 412 4.06 17.44 18.58
CA GLY A 412 4.00 18.83 19.01
C GLY A 412 5.35 19.55 18.92
N ASN A 413 5.46 20.63 19.70
CA ASN A 413 6.66 21.48 19.76
C ASN A 413 7.92 20.73 20.25
N VAL A 414 7.76 19.67 21.06
CA VAL A 414 8.88 18.85 21.56
C VAL A 414 9.54 18.09 20.41
N GLY A 415 8.75 17.45 19.54
CA GLY A 415 9.26 16.81 18.33
C GLY A 415 9.96 17.79 17.39
N VAL A 416 9.36 18.95 17.14
CA VAL A 416 9.98 19.99 16.29
C VAL A 416 11.33 20.41 16.86
N GLY A 417 11.43 20.65 18.17
CA GLY A 417 12.69 21.02 18.82
C GLY A 417 13.81 19.99 18.61
N ILE A 418 13.48 18.70 18.75
CA ILE A 418 14.42 17.58 18.52
C ILE A 418 14.91 17.57 17.07
N PHE A 419 13.99 17.56 16.10
CA PHE A 419 14.35 17.43 14.68
C PHE A 419 14.97 18.71 14.11
N ALA A 420 14.56 19.89 14.57
CA ALA A 420 15.21 21.16 14.23
C ALA A 420 16.64 21.19 14.76
N ALA A 421 16.88 20.75 16.00
CA ALA A 421 18.23 20.61 16.53
C ALA A 421 19.08 19.63 15.71
N ILE A 422 18.54 18.49 15.28
CA ILE A 422 19.23 17.53 14.40
C ILE A 422 19.54 18.12 13.03
N SER A 423 18.60 18.86 12.44
CA SER A 423 18.81 19.55 11.15
C SER A 423 19.88 20.64 11.27
N LEU A 424 19.84 21.46 12.32
CA LEU A 424 20.85 22.48 12.62
C LEU A 424 22.22 21.86 12.93
N LEU A 425 22.27 20.73 13.64
CA LEU A 425 23.52 19.98 13.87
C LEU A 425 24.06 19.40 12.56
N SER A 426 23.21 18.85 11.69
CA SER A 426 23.60 18.38 10.35
C SER A 426 24.16 19.52 9.50
N ILE A 427 23.51 20.69 9.51
CA ILE A 427 23.95 21.92 8.82
C ILE A 427 25.27 22.44 9.39
N ALA A 428 25.40 22.54 10.72
CA ALA A 428 26.60 23.04 11.39
C ALA A 428 27.80 22.09 11.22
N MET A 429 27.56 20.78 11.30
CA MET A 429 28.57 19.74 11.06
C MET A 429 28.97 19.70 9.58
N SER A 430 28.02 19.97 8.67
CA SER A 430 28.30 20.15 7.23
C SER A 430 29.24 21.34 7.01
N PHE A 431 28.94 22.48 7.63
CA PHE A 431 29.76 23.69 7.54
C PHE A 431 31.16 23.52 8.18
N ALA A 432 31.24 22.81 9.30
CA ALA A 432 32.50 22.54 9.98
C ALA A 432 33.43 21.66 9.13
N ILE A 433 32.92 20.57 8.54
CA ILE A 433 33.75 19.70 7.68
C ILE A 433 34.16 20.44 6.41
N GLY A 434 33.27 21.24 5.80
CA GLY A 434 33.58 22.07 4.63
C GLY A 434 34.74 23.05 4.85
N ASN A 435 34.80 23.71 6.02
CA ASN A 435 35.90 24.61 6.37
C ASN A 435 37.19 23.90 6.84
N ILE A 436 37.10 22.65 7.32
CA ILE A 436 38.24 21.89 7.89
C ILE A 436 38.89 20.96 6.83
N ALA A 437 38.39 20.94 5.60
CA ALA A 437 38.94 20.21 4.47
C ALA A 437 39.97 21.06 3.67
N PRO A 438 41.29 20.97 3.93
CA PRO A 438 42.28 21.65 3.09
C PRO A 438 42.31 21.04 1.69
N PRO A 439 42.52 21.84 0.63
CA PRO A 439 42.55 21.35 -0.75
C PRO A 439 43.74 20.38 -0.97
N GLY A 440 43.46 19.07 -0.98
CA GLY A 440 44.45 18.04 -1.31
C GLY A 440 44.40 16.75 -0.48
N VAL A 441 43.62 16.65 0.60
CA VAL A 441 43.52 15.41 1.38
C VAL A 441 42.63 14.36 0.72
N ALA A 442 42.86 13.08 1.04
CA ALA A 442 42.25 11.96 0.33
C ALA A 442 40.73 11.83 0.60
N PHE A 443 39.99 11.48 -0.46
CA PHE A 443 38.55 11.13 -0.47
C PHE A 443 38.12 10.19 0.68
N SER A 444 39.02 9.32 1.16
CA SER A 444 38.75 8.45 2.31
C SER A 444 38.51 9.23 3.61
N ARG A 445 39.22 10.34 3.86
CA ARG A 445 39.04 11.16 5.08
C ARG A 445 37.72 11.91 5.07
N GLU A 446 37.27 12.34 3.90
CA GLU A 446 36.01 13.05 3.68
C GLU A 446 34.79 12.11 3.80
N VAL A 447 34.91 10.90 3.23
CA VAL A 447 33.95 9.80 3.46
C VAL A 447 33.93 9.35 4.93
N LEU A 448 35.09 9.32 5.61
CA LEU A 448 35.16 9.03 7.05
C LEU A 448 34.57 10.15 7.92
N SER A 449 34.73 11.43 7.55
CA SER A 449 34.11 12.52 8.29
C SER A 449 32.59 12.56 8.08
N VAL A 450 32.10 12.46 6.84
CA VAL A 450 30.65 12.44 6.56
C VAL A 450 30.01 11.16 7.12
N GLY A 451 30.67 10.00 6.99
CA GLY A 451 30.23 8.75 7.61
C GLY A 451 30.22 8.82 9.13
N GLY A 452 31.28 9.38 9.74
CA GLY A 452 31.36 9.60 11.19
C GLY A 452 30.26 10.56 11.69
N SER A 453 29.98 11.64 10.95
CA SER A 453 28.88 12.56 11.22
C SER A 453 27.52 11.87 11.22
N VAL A 454 27.24 11.07 10.19
CA VAL A 454 25.99 10.30 10.09
C VAL A 454 25.88 9.28 11.23
N VAL A 455 26.97 8.60 11.58
CA VAL A 455 27.00 7.66 12.72
C VAL A 455 26.79 8.38 14.05
N ILE A 456 27.41 9.53 14.28
CA ILE A 456 27.21 10.33 15.51
C ILE A 456 25.76 10.81 15.62
N LEU A 457 25.19 11.34 14.54
CA LEU A 457 23.77 11.76 14.51
C LEU A 457 22.82 10.58 14.71
N ALA A 458 23.12 9.40 14.14
CA ALA A 458 22.34 8.18 14.37
C ALA A 458 22.45 7.68 15.81
N VAL A 459 23.63 7.73 16.44
CA VAL A 459 23.81 7.36 17.86
C VAL A 459 23.08 8.34 18.77
N ILE A 460 23.20 9.65 18.54
CA ILE A 460 22.45 10.67 19.28
C ILE A 460 20.94 10.42 19.14
N TRP A 461 20.49 10.09 17.92
CA TRP A 461 19.10 9.77 17.64
C TRP A 461 18.60 8.56 18.44
N PHE A 462 19.19 7.38 18.21
CA PHE A 462 18.69 6.12 18.80
C PHE A 462 18.94 6.00 20.31
N ALA A 463 19.98 6.65 20.86
CA ALA A 463 20.28 6.55 22.29
C ALA A 463 19.55 7.61 23.15
N PHE A 464 19.19 8.77 22.60
CA PHE A 464 18.67 9.90 23.41
C PHE A 464 17.38 10.54 22.86
N ALA A 465 17.18 10.57 21.55
CA ALA A 465 16.05 11.27 20.94
C ALA A 465 14.83 10.36 20.71
N SER A 466 15.02 9.17 20.15
CA SER A 466 13.89 8.29 19.79
C SER A 466 13.03 7.84 20.98
N PRO A 467 13.55 7.53 22.19
CA PRO A 467 12.69 7.09 23.30
C PRO A 467 11.80 8.22 23.81
N LYS A 468 12.31 9.47 23.80
CA LYS A 468 11.53 10.66 24.18
C LYS A 468 10.50 11.02 23.12
N PHE A 469 10.88 10.93 21.85
CA PHE A 469 9.98 11.21 20.74
C PHE A 469 8.81 10.23 20.70
N GLU A 470 9.06 8.92 20.79
CA GLU A 470 7.98 7.92 20.74
C GLU A 470 7.06 8.00 21.96
N ALA A 471 7.61 8.29 23.16
CA ALA A 471 6.78 8.53 24.35
C ALA A 471 5.86 9.76 24.20
N GLU A 472 6.36 10.86 23.60
CA GLU A 472 5.56 12.06 23.36
C GLU A 472 4.47 11.83 22.29
N VAL A 473 4.82 11.15 21.18
CA VAL A 473 3.86 10.76 20.13
C VAL A 473 2.76 9.87 20.70
N ASP A 474 3.11 8.85 21.49
CA ASP A 474 2.11 7.98 22.11
C ASP A 474 1.24 8.71 23.13
N ALA A 475 1.80 9.66 23.90
CA ALA A 475 1.03 10.47 24.82
C ALA A 475 0.01 11.36 24.09
N ILE A 476 0.43 12.06 23.03
CA ILE A 476 -0.43 12.92 22.21
C ILE A 476 -1.48 12.09 21.46
N PHE A 477 -1.08 10.97 20.85
CA PHE A 477 -2.00 10.08 20.12
C PHE A 477 -3.06 9.48 21.05
N LYS A 478 -2.68 9.00 22.25
CA LYS A 478 -3.64 8.49 23.24
C LYS A 478 -4.55 9.60 23.79
N ALA A 479 -4.01 10.79 24.07
CA ALA A 479 -4.82 11.93 24.51
C ALA A 479 -5.86 12.34 23.46
N ARG A 480 -5.48 12.30 22.17
CA ARG A 480 -6.41 12.48 21.05
C ARG A 480 -7.45 11.34 21.00
N SER A 481 -7.03 10.08 21.04
CA SER A 481 -7.91 8.92 20.80
C SER A 481 -9.05 8.78 21.81
N VAL A 482 -8.90 9.30 23.03
CA VAL A 482 -9.94 9.24 24.09
C VAL A 482 -11.17 10.11 23.78
N GLN A 483 -11.06 11.16 22.95
CA GLN A 483 -12.22 12.00 22.62
C GLN A 483 -13.03 11.42 21.46
N LEU A 484 -14.34 11.21 21.67
CA LEU A 484 -15.25 10.66 20.66
C LEU A 484 -15.50 11.59 19.47
N VAL A 485 -15.34 12.91 19.64
CA VAL A 485 -15.55 13.93 18.60
C VAL A 485 -14.33 14.84 18.54
N THR A 486 -13.88 15.20 17.34
CA THR A 486 -12.80 16.17 17.11
C THR A 486 -13.31 17.61 17.22
N GLU A 487 -12.42 18.59 17.39
CA GLU A 487 -12.79 20.02 17.40
C GLU A 487 -13.50 20.46 16.11
N ASP A 488 -13.17 19.84 14.97
CA ASP A 488 -13.82 20.05 13.67
C ASP A 488 -15.20 19.37 13.52
N GLY A 489 -15.73 18.73 14.57
CA GLY A 489 -17.03 18.06 14.55
C GLY A 489 -17.07 16.78 13.70
N TRP A 490 -15.97 16.01 13.69
CA TRP A 490 -15.93 14.63 13.17
C TRP A 490 -15.94 13.64 14.32
N TYR A 491 -16.67 12.54 14.19
CA TYR A 491 -16.58 11.43 15.14
C TYR A 491 -15.28 10.65 14.91
N ARG A 492 -14.63 10.16 15.96
CA ARG A 492 -13.52 9.20 15.80
C ARG A 492 -14.06 7.83 15.46
N TYR A 493 -13.38 7.15 14.53
CA TYR A 493 -13.73 5.79 14.14
C TYR A 493 -13.55 4.80 15.30
N THR A 494 -14.61 4.06 15.61
CA THR A 494 -14.56 2.75 16.26
C THR A 494 -15.42 1.77 15.43
N PRO A 495 -15.20 0.44 15.52
CA PRO A 495 -15.97 -0.53 14.74
C PRO A 495 -17.49 -0.46 14.97
N GLU A 496 -17.91 -0.20 16.21
CA GLU A 496 -19.31 -0.19 16.65
C GLU A 496 -20.08 1.03 16.11
N LEU A 497 -19.34 2.13 15.88
CA LEU A 497 -19.88 3.43 15.47
C LEU A 497 -20.60 3.37 14.10
N ILE A 498 -20.13 2.51 13.18
CA ILE A 498 -20.79 2.31 11.88
C ILE A 498 -22.17 1.69 12.09
N GLU A 499 -22.26 0.65 12.93
CA GLU A 499 -23.54 0.00 13.22
C GLU A 499 -24.50 0.92 13.97
N GLU A 500 -24.03 1.72 14.92
CA GLU A 500 -24.86 2.67 15.67
C GLU A 500 -25.43 3.76 14.75
N PHE A 501 -24.62 4.30 13.83
CA PHE A 501 -25.14 5.26 12.85
C PHE A 501 -26.06 4.63 11.80
N ALA A 502 -25.79 3.40 11.36
CA ALA A 502 -26.72 2.67 10.50
C ALA A 502 -28.07 2.41 11.20
N LYS A 503 -28.06 1.96 12.47
CA LYS A 503 -29.27 1.73 13.29
C LYS A 503 -30.06 3.01 13.55
N SER A 504 -29.39 4.16 13.65
CA SER A 504 -30.05 5.48 13.78
C SER A 504 -30.44 6.11 12.43
N GLY A 505 -30.31 5.38 11.31
CA GLY A 505 -30.74 5.83 9.99
C GLY A 505 -29.88 6.94 9.38
N ARG A 506 -28.61 7.04 9.78
CA ARG A 506 -27.65 8.02 9.25
C ARG A 506 -26.65 7.36 8.31
N THR A 507 -26.43 7.98 7.15
CA THR A 507 -25.30 7.64 6.27
C THR A 507 -23.99 7.97 6.98
N VAL A 508 -22.99 7.10 6.88
CA VAL A 508 -21.64 7.36 7.42
C VAL A 508 -20.67 7.66 6.28
N PHE A 509 -19.94 8.77 6.37
CA PHE A 509 -18.79 9.07 5.51
C PHE A 509 -17.51 8.89 6.32
N ILE A 510 -16.64 7.99 5.88
CA ILE A 510 -15.35 7.69 6.51
C ILE A 510 -14.20 8.37 5.74
N ASP A 511 -13.42 9.16 6.47
CA ASP A 511 -12.09 9.66 6.09
C ASP A 511 -11.00 8.86 6.83
N ALA A 512 -10.34 7.92 6.15
CA ALA A 512 -9.16 7.24 6.67
C ALA A 512 -7.90 7.98 6.21
N THR A 513 -7.21 8.56 7.19
CA THR A 513 -6.25 9.67 7.01
C THR A 513 -5.06 9.53 7.96
N ALA A 514 -4.02 10.34 7.77
CA ALA A 514 -2.90 10.45 8.68
C ALA A 514 -2.23 11.83 8.59
N ASP A 515 -1.62 12.30 9.68
CA ASP A 515 -0.98 13.61 9.71
C ASP A 515 0.26 13.71 8.79
N TRP A 516 0.95 12.59 8.54
CA TRP A 516 2.06 12.50 7.58
C TRP A 516 1.61 12.34 6.12
N CYS A 517 0.31 12.13 5.85
CA CYS A 517 -0.21 11.86 4.52
C CYS A 517 -0.49 13.15 3.73
N LEU A 518 0.43 13.52 2.84
CA LEU A 518 0.33 14.74 2.04
C LEU A 518 -0.96 14.79 1.19
N THR A 519 -1.34 13.70 0.54
CA THR A 519 -2.57 13.62 -0.27
C THR A 519 -3.82 13.76 0.60
N CYS A 520 -3.81 13.22 1.82
CA CYS A 520 -4.90 13.37 2.77
C CYS A 520 -5.08 14.85 3.15
N LYS A 521 -4.00 15.55 3.55
CA LYS A 521 -4.04 17.00 3.83
C LYS A 521 -4.45 17.84 2.62
N ALA A 522 -4.10 17.41 1.40
CA ALA A 522 -4.55 18.07 0.17
C ALA A 522 -6.07 17.91 -0.03
N ASN A 523 -6.63 16.71 0.15
CA ASN A 523 -8.08 16.46 0.10
C ASN A 523 -8.83 17.18 1.24
N GLU A 524 -8.27 17.23 2.44
CA GLU A 524 -8.82 18.00 3.57
C GLU A 524 -8.95 19.49 3.19
N ALA A 525 -7.87 20.10 2.69
CA ALA A 525 -7.85 21.53 2.33
C ALA A 525 -8.63 21.87 1.03
N ALA A 526 -8.76 20.92 0.10
CA ALA A 526 -9.46 21.11 -1.16
C ALA A 526 -10.96 20.82 -1.07
N VAL A 527 -11.38 19.87 -0.24
CA VAL A 527 -12.76 19.35 -0.15
C VAL A 527 -13.27 19.32 1.29
N LEU A 528 -12.71 18.47 2.16
CA LEU A 528 -13.38 18.07 3.42
C LEU A 528 -13.55 19.23 4.43
N ASN A 529 -12.65 20.21 4.42
CA ASN A 529 -12.71 21.36 5.33
C ASN A 529 -13.47 22.56 4.74
N ARG A 530 -13.99 22.45 3.51
CA ARG A 530 -14.74 23.50 2.83
C ARG A 530 -16.20 23.56 3.28
N ASP A 531 -16.80 24.73 3.18
CA ASP A 531 -18.15 24.97 3.69
C ASP A 531 -19.23 24.34 2.80
N ASP A 532 -18.99 24.19 1.49
CA ASP A 532 -19.85 23.43 0.58
C ASP A 532 -19.95 21.96 0.99
N PHE A 533 -18.82 21.31 1.28
CA PHE A 533 -18.79 19.94 1.79
C PHE A 533 -19.51 19.81 3.14
N LYS A 534 -19.22 20.71 4.09
CA LYS A 534 -19.88 20.70 5.42
C LYS A 534 -21.39 20.84 5.30
N HIS A 535 -21.87 21.85 4.56
CA HIS A 535 -23.30 22.05 4.32
C HIS A 535 -23.96 20.89 3.57
N ALA A 536 -23.27 20.26 2.61
CA ALA A 536 -23.77 19.07 1.93
C ALA A 536 -23.94 17.89 2.90
N MET A 537 -22.92 17.60 3.72
CA MET A 537 -22.99 16.52 4.72
C MET A 537 -24.08 16.78 5.77
N ASP A 538 -24.17 18.01 6.28
CA ASP A 538 -25.16 18.38 7.29
C ASP A 538 -26.60 18.32 6.72
N SER A 539 -26.82 18.77 5.48
CA SER A 539 -28.14 18.71 4.82
C SER A 539 -28.62 17.30 4.49
N LEU A 540 -27.68 16.37 4.26
CA LEU A 540 -27.92 14.94 4.05
C LEU A 540 -27.89 14.11 5.34
N ASN A 541 -27.78 14.74 6.52
CA ASN A 541 -27.69 14.11 7.84
C ASN A 541 -26.53 13.10 8.00
N VAL A 542 -25.44 13.29 7.25
CA VAL A 542 -24.31 12.36 7.18
C VAL A 542 -23.47 12.44 8.46
N ALA A 543 -23.16 11.30 9.06
CA ALA A 543 -22.18 11.19 10.13
C ALA A 543 -20.77 11.19 9.52
N ARG A 544 -20.00 12.26 9.77
CA ARG A 544 -18.60 12.38 9.34
C ARG A 544 -17.70 11.68 10.35
N VAL A 545 -16.99 10.64 9.92
CA VAL A 545 -16.16 9.77 10.77
C VAL A 545 -14.71 9.79 10.31
N LYS A 546 -13.79 10.03 11.24
CA LYS A 546 -12.35 10.15 10.97
C LYS A 546 -11.60 8.95 11.56
N ALA A 547 -10.97 8.17 10.69
CA ALA A 547 -10.14 7.02 11.04
C ALA A 547 -8.67 7.44 10.96
N ASP A 548 -8.10 7.80 12.11
CA ASP A 548 -6.73 8.28 12.23
C ASP A 548 -5.73 7.11 12.22
N TRP A 549 -4.95 7.02 11.14
CA TRP A 549 -3.88 6.05 10.92
C TRP A 549 -2.49 6.69 10.98
N THR A 550 -2.35 7.79 11.74
CA THR A 550 -1.06 8.42 12.04
C THR A 550 -0.14 7.47 12.81
N ARG A 551 -0.71 6.64 13.68
CA ARG A 551 -0.08 5.42 14.26
C ARG A 551 -0.88 4.21 13.79
N GLU A 552 -0.22 3.06 13.58
CA GLU A 552 -0.91 1.82 13.25
C GLU A 552 -1.79 1.36 14.42
N THR A 553 -3.10 1.28 14.17
CA THR A 553 -4.12 0.75 15.09
C THR A 553 -4.80 -0.46 14.44
N PRO A 554 -5.09 -1.55 15.19
CA PRO A 554 -5.71 -2.75 14.62
C PRO A 554 -7.05 -2.47 13.91
N GLU A 555 -7.85 -1.57 14.48
CA GLU A 555 -9.22 -1.25 14.05
C GLU A 555 -9.22 -0.50 12.71
N VAL A 556 -8.40 0.54 12.59
CA VAL A 556 -8.26 1.30 11.32
C VAL A 556 -7.55 0.45 10.27
N THR A 557 -6.62 -0.41 10.68
CA THR A 557 -5.95 -1.34 9.75
C THR A 557 -6.91 -2.42 9.22
N ALA A 558 -7.86 -2.89 10.03
CA ALA A 558 -8.95 -3.75 9.58
C ALA A 558 -9.90 -3.03 8.61
N LEU A 559 -10.22 -1.76 8.89
CA LEU A 559 -11.04 -0.90 8.02
C LEU A 559 -10.38 -0.64 6.65
N LEU A 560 -9.07 -0.35 6.64
CA LEU A 560 -8.31 -0.23 5.39
C LEU A 560 -8.35 -1.53 4.58
N ARG A 561 -8.21 -2.69 5.24
CA ARG A 561 -8.29 -4.01 4.59
C ARG A 561 -9.68 -4.30 4.03
N SER A 562 -10.77 -3.96 4.71
CA SER A 562 -12.14 -4.16 4.17
C SER A 562 -12.38 -3.32 2.92
N MET A 563 -11.88 -2.07 2.89
CA MET A 563 -11.87 -1.21 1.70
C MET A 563 -10.94 -1.70 0.56
N GLY A 564 -10.22 -2.81 0.73
CA GLY A 564 -9.21 -3.29 -0.22
C GLY A 564 -7.99 -2.36 -0.37
N LYS A 565 -7.74 -1.50 0.63
CA LYS A 565 -6.66 -0.51 0.65
C LYS A 565 -5.50 -0.97 1.54
N SER A 566 -4.29 -0.60 1.13
CA SER A 566 -3.04 -0.90 1.84
C SER A 566 -2.43 0.34 2.51
N GLY A 567 -3.22 1.37 2.80
CA GLY A 567 -2.75 2.65 3.35
C GLY A 567 -3.73 3.79 3.06
N VAL A 568 -3.36 4.99 3.51
CA VAL A 568 -4.15 6.23 3.38
C VAL A 568 -3.67 7.09 2.21
N PRO A 569 -4.53 7.94 1.59
CA PRO A 569 -5.94 8.15 1.92
C PRO A 569 -6.83 6.98 1.49
N ALA A 570 -7.87 6.72 2.29
CA ALA A 570 -8.95 5.83 1.90
C ALA A 570 -10.29 6.39 2.39
N TYR A 571 -11.33 6.19 1.58
CA TYR A 571 -12.62 6.84 1.77
C TYR A 571 -13.74 5.84 1.51
N ALA A 572 -14.75 5.81 2.39
CA ALA A 572 -15.92 4.94 2.22
C ALA A 572 -17.21 5.64 2.64
N ILE A 573 -18.31 5.32 1.95
CA ILE A 573 -19.67 5.66 2.33
C ILE A 573 -20.38 4.38 2.77
N TYR A 574 -21.10 4.44 3.89
CA TYR A 574 -22.04 3.41 4.34
C TYR A 574 -23.44 4.03 4.34
N PRO A 575 -24.37 3.55 3.51
CA PRO A 575 -25.73 4.09 3.41
C PRO A 575 -26.54 3.98 4.71
N ALA A 576 -27.58 4.80 4.81
CA ALA A 576 -28.47 4.77 5.97
C ALA A 576 -29.17 3.40 6.08
N GLY A 577 -29.16 2.81 7.28
CA GLY A 577 -29.80 1.51 7.54
C GLY A 577 -29.04 0.26 7.07
N ASP A 578 -27.93 0.40 6.33
CA ASP A 578 -27.16 -0.74 5.79
C ASP A 578 -25.65 -0.58 6.07
N ALA A 579 -25.22 -1.08 7.23
CA ALA A 579 -23.81 -1.13 7.61
C ALA A 579 -22.98 -2.12 6.79
N SER A 580 -23.59 -3.02 6.01
CA SER A 580 -22.89 -4.02 5.21
C SER A 580 -22.44 -3.48 3.84
N LYS A 581 -23.17 -2.49 3.31
CA LYS A 581 -22.95 -1.89 1.99
C LYS A 581 -21.86 -0.82 2.01
N GLN A 582 -20.61 -1.27 1.98
CA GLN A 582 -19.42 -0.40 1.89
C GLN A 582 -19.19 0.12 0.45
N ILE A 583 -19.29 1.43 0.23
CA ILE A 583 -19.00 2.08 -1.06
C ILE A 583 -17.65 2.80 -0.98
N VAL A 584 -16.59 2.16 -1.50
CA VAL A 584 -15.24 2.73 -1.52
C VAL A 584 -15.11 3.81 -2.60
N LEU A 585 -14.52 4.95 -2.25
CA LEU A 585 -14.31 6.10 -3.13
C LEU A 585 -12.85 6.18 -3.67
N PRO A 586 -12.61 6.93 -4.76
CA PRO A 586 -11.27 7.23 -5.26
C PRO A 586 -10.41 8.03 -4.27
N GLU A 587 -9.09 7.95 -4.42
CA GLU A 587 -8.11 8.64 -3.55
C GLU A 587 -8.04 10.16 -3.76
N LEU A 588 -8.58 10.65 -4.87
CA LEU A 588 -8.75 12.08 -5.15
C LEU A 588 -10.24 12.40 -5.10
N LEU A 589 -10.62 13.31 -4.20
CA LEU A 589 -12.02 13.63 -3.91
C LEU A 589 -12.49 14.89 -4.66
N THR A 590 -13.80 14.96 -4.89
CA THR A 590 -14.56 16.17 -5.23
C THR A 590 -15.89 16.15 -4.47
N THR A 591 -16.40 17.31 -4.05
CA THR A 591 -17.67 17.41 -3.31
C THR A 591 -18.81 16.73 -4.09
N ASP A 592 -18.94 17.05 -5.37
CA ASP A 592 -19.99 16.52 -6.26
C ASP A 592 -20.01 14.99 -6.32
N ALA A 593 -18.84 14.34 -6.46
CA ALA A 593 -18.76 12.88 -6.57
C ALA A 593 -19.12 12.18 -5.25
N ILE A 594 -18.85 12.80 -4.10
CA ILE A 594 -19.26 12.27 -2.79
C ILE A 594 -20.78 12.40 -2.65
N VAL A 595 -21.34 13.57 -2.95
CA VAL A 595 -22.78 13.84 -2.87
C VAL A 595 -23.58 12.95 -3.82
N GLU A 596 -23.15 12.81 -5.08
CA GLU A 596 -23.77 11.92 -6.07
C GLU A 596 -23.82 10.47 -5.54
N LYS A 597 -22.71 9.98 -4.95
CA LYS A 597 -22.65 8.62 -4.41
C LYS A 597 -23.54 8.44 -3.19
N ILE A 598 -23.60 9.41 -2.28
CA ILE A 598 -24.51 9.36 -1.12
C ILE A 598 -25.97 9.33 -1.60
N VAL A 599 -26.38 10.27 -2.45
CA VAL A 599 -27.76 10.41 -2.95
C VAL A 599 -28.21 9.21 -3.80
N THR A 600 -27.30 8.54 -4.52
CA THR A 600 -27.63 7.33 -5.30
C THR A 600 -27.64 6.05 -4.44
N SER A 601 -27.19 6.12 -3.18
CA SER A 601 -26.97 4.94 -2.33
C SER A 601 -28.03 4.73 -1.24
N ASN A 602 -28.70 5.82 -0.84
CA ASN A 602 -29.90 5.87 0.01
C ASN A 602 -31.17 5.77 -0.86
#